data_AF-X1TXB2-F1
#
_entry.id   AF-X1TXB2-F1
#
_cell.length_a   1.000
_cell.length_b   1.000
_cell.length_c   1.000
_cell.angle_alpha   90.00
_cell.angle_beta   90.00
_cell.angle_gamma   90.00
#
_symmetry.space_group_name_H-M   'P 1'
#
loop_
_entity.id
_entity.type
_entity.pdbx_description
1 polymer ?
#
loop_
_entity_poly.entity_id
_entity_poly.type
_entity_poly.pdbx_seq_one_letter_code
_entity_poly.pdbx_strand_id
1 'polypeptide(L)'
;MFTIVFYLSAIFSSGDVGTTMYPLLKIGVGPRPVALGEAYVGLADDITAAYWNPSGLSDLKDLQFFISHHEWFMDIRDEYFILGMPGLNGYFTLTGVYSSIKDVEIWDENNMPLGTENLWSGIFSISHGRKLKDNLSLGFGIKIMYEDLY
;
A
#
# COMPACT_ATOMS: atom_id res chain seq x y z
N MET A 1 7.24 36.19 21.43
CA MET A 1 7.58 34.76 21.48
C MET A 1 6.26 34.00 21.61
N PHE A 2 5.77 33.39 20.53
CA PHE A 2 4.48 32.69 20.53
C PHE A 2 4.73 31.20 20.82
N THR A 3 4.25 30.73 21.97
CA THR A 3 4.28 29.32 22.34
C THR A 3 2.96 28.69 21.90
N ILE A 4 3.01 27.75 20.98
CA ILE A 4 1.88 26.91 20.59
C ILE A 4 1.99 25.59 21.35
N VAL A 5 0.95 25.25 22.11
CA VAL A 5 0.83 23.99 22.86
C VAL A 5 -0.09 23.07 22.06
N PHE A 6 0.41 21.91 21.64
CA PHE A 6 -0.40 20.85 21.04
C PHE A 6 -0.86 19.89 22.14
N TYR A 7 -2.17 19.81 22.36
CA TYR A 7 -2.80 18.75 23.15
C TYR A 7 -3.02 17.55 22.24
N LEU A 8 -2.27 16.46 22.46
CA LEU A 8 -2.49 15.20 21.75
C LEU A 8 -3.24 14.25 22.68
N SER A 9 -4.56 14.20 22.58
CA SER A 9 -5.35 13.13 23.19
C SER A 9 -5.17 11.87 22.36
N ALA A 10 -4.41 10.89 22.86
CA ALA A 10 -4.31 9.57 22.26
C ALA A 10 -5.64 8.84 22.44
N ILE A 11 -6.43 8.73 21.37
CA ILE A 11 -7.59 7.84 21.34
C ILE A 11 -7.05 6.44 21.08
N PHE A 12 -6.86 5.66 22.15
CA PHE A 12 -6.56 4.23 22.01
C PHE A 12 -7.85 3.51 21.61
N SER A 13 -7.85 2.91 20.41
CA SER A 13 -8.89 1.99 19.98
C SER A 13 -8.87 0.76 20.89
N SER A 14 -9.99 0.47 21.54
CA SER A 14 -10.23 -0.75 22.31
C SER A 14 -10.00 -1.97 21.42
N GLY A 15 -9.18 -2.91 21.91
CA GLY A 15 -8.66 -4.06 21.18
C GLY A 15 -9.68 -5.12 20.76
N ASP A 16 -10.62 -4.74 19.90
CA ASP A 16 -11.14 -5.68 18.92
C ASP A 16 -10.02 -5.94 17.92
N VAL A 17 -9.79 -7.21 17.59
CA VAL A 17 -8.92 -7.59 16.48
C VAL A 17 -9.58 -6.97 15.25
N GLY A 18 -9.10 -5.81 14.82
CA GLY A 18 -9.69 -5.08 13.71
C GLY A 18 -9.80 -6.05 12.55
N THR A 19 -11.02 -6.52 12.26
CA THR A 19 -11.33 -7.42 11.16
C THR A 19 -10.91 -6.67 9.92
N THR A 20 -9.69 -6.97 9.49
CA THR A 20 -9.02 -6.13 8.51
C THR A 20 -9.70 -6.41 7.21
N MET A 21 -10.55 -5.49 6.78
CA MET A 21 -11.06 -5.49 5.41
C MET A 21 -9.82 -5.45 4.51
N TYR A 22 -9.66 -6.46 3.66
CA TYR A 22 -8.57 -6.62 2.68
C TYR A 22 -7.19 -7.02 3.23
N PRO A 23 -6.89 -8.33 3.34
CA PRO A 23 -5.57 -8.87 3.72
C PRO A 23 -4.41 -8.37 2.85
N LEU A 24 -4.68 -8.04 1.58
CA LEU A 24 -3.69 -7.55 0.62
C LEU A 24 -2.95 -6.29 1.09
N LEU A 25 -3.57 -5.43 1.94
CA LEU A 25 -2.91 -4.23 2.48
C LEU A 25 -1.83 -4.54 3.52
N LYS A 26 -1.80 -5.76 4.04
CA LYS A 26 -0.76 -6.17 4.99
C LYS A 26 0.54 -6.58 4.30
N ILE A 27 0.50 -6.75 2.98
CA ILE A 27 1.67 -7.19 2.23
C ILE A 27 2.55 -5.96 1.94
N GLY A 28 3.74 -5.94 2.52
CA GLY A 28 4.73 -4.92 2.25
C GLY A 28 5.14 -4.86 0.77
N VAL A 29 5.24 -3.63 0.24
CA VAL A 29 5.67 -3.41 -1.15
C VAL A 29 7.14 -3.00 -1.20
N GLY A 30 7.93 -3.73 -1.98
CA GLY A 30 9.33 -3.39 -2.26
C GLY A 30 10.35 -4.19 -1.44
N PRO A 31 11.46 -4.62 -2.05
CA PRO A 31 12.45 -5.48 -1.39
C PRO A 31 13.18 -4.78 -0.23
N ARG A 32 13.45 -3.46 -0.36
CA ARG A 32 14.15 -2.69 0.69
C ARG A 32 13.26 -2.47 1.93
N PRO A 33 11.99 -2.02 1.80
CA PRO A 33 11.07 -1.96 2.94
C PRO A 33 10.89 -3.32 3.64
N VAL A 34 10.73 -4.40 2.86
CA VAL A 34 10.54 -5.76 3.41
C VAL A 34 11.81 -6.24 4.12
N ALA A 35 13.01 -6.02 3.57
CA ALA A 35 14.28 -6.37 4.20
C ALA A 35 14.54 -5.60 5.52
N LEU A 36 13.92 -4.43 5.70
CA LEU A 36 13.94 -3.66 6.94
C LEU A 36 12.86 -4.09 7.94
N GLY A 37 12.19 -5.23 7.71
CA GLY A 37 11.10 -5.70 8.55
C GLY A 37 9.92 -4.74 8.53
N GLU A 38 9.64 -4.13 7.36
CA GLU A 38 8.55 -3.18 7.14
C GLU A 38 8.66 -1.85 7.92
N ALA A 39 9.79 -1.62 8.59
CA ALA A 39 10.09 -0.39 9.32
C ALA A 39 10.58 0.74 8.38
N TYR A 40 9.75 1.15 7.43
CA TYR A 40 10.17 2.03 6.33
C TYR A 40 9.60 3.46 6.35
N VAL A 41 8.59 3.75 7.17
CA VAL A 41 7.84 5.02 7.14
C VAL A 41 8.71 6.28 7.23
N GLY A 42 9.77 6.26 8.05
CA GLY A 42 10.68 7.39 8.24
C GLY A 42 11.84 7.46 7.25
N LEU A 43 12.13 6.38 6.52
CA LEU A 43 13.22 6.28 5.54
C LEU A 43 12.71 6.37 4.09
N ALA A 44 11.40 6.35 3.88
CA ALA A 44 10.77 6.28 2.56
C ALA A 44 11.30 7.36 1.60
N ASP A 45 12.30 7.01 0.78
CA ASP A 45 13.11 7.91 -0.03
C ASP A 45 13.17 7.47 -1.52
N ASP A 46 12.34 6.50 -1.90
CA ASP A 46 12.22 5.97 -3.26
C ASP A 46 10.75 5.90 -3.72
N ILE A 47 10.51 5.45 -4.95
CA ILE A 47 9.16 5.35 -5.52
C ILE A 47 8.19 4.46 -4.70
N THR A 48 8.71 3.54 -3.88
CA THR A 48 7.87 2.71 -2.99
C THR A 48 7.29 3.52 -1.82
N ALA A 49 7.80 4.73 -1.57
CA ALA A 49 7.21 5.68 -0.63
C ALA A 49 5.73 5.96 -0.93
N ALA A 50 5.27 5.81 -2.18
CA ALA A 50 3.85 5.89 -2.53
C ALA A 50 2.97 4.91 -1.72
N TYR A 51 3.51 3.75 -1.37
CA TYR A 51 2.83 2.75 -0.54
C TYR A 51 2.98 3.04 0.96
N TRP A 52 4.19 3.36 1.40
CA TRP A 52 4.55 3.47 2.82
C TRP A 52 4.32 4.85 3.44
N ASN A 53 4.74 5.91 2.75
CA ASN A 53 4.63 7.30 3.21
C ASN A 53 4.75 8.28 2.02
N PRO A 54 3.64 8.76 1.45
CA PRO A 54 3.64 9.65 0.29
C PRO A 54 4.43 10.95 0.47
N SER A 55 4.73 11.38 1.69
CA SER A 55 5.55 12.58 1.92
C SER A 55 7.00 12.39 1.47
N GLY A 56 7.50 11.15 1.49
CA GLY A 56 8.82 10.77 1.00
C GLY A 56 9.01 10.99 -0.50
N LEU A 57 7.91 10.98 -1.28
CA LEU A 57 7.95 11.28 -2.71
C LEU A 57 8.45 12.70 -2.99
N SER A 58 8.37 13.62 -2.01
CA SER A 58 8.79 15.01 -2.18
C SER A 58 10.29 15.21 -2.50
N ASP A 59 11.12 14.22 -2.20
CA ASP A 59 12.57 14.26 -2.46
C ASP A 59 12.95 13.65 -3.83
N LEU A 60 12.00 13.00 -4.52
CA LEU A 60 12.19 12.41 -5.85
C LEU A 60 12.11 13.48 -6.95
N LYS A 61 12.97 13.33 -7.98
CA LYS A 61 13.10 14.32 -9.05
C LYS A 61 13.06 13.74 -10.46
N ASP A 62 13.37 12.45 -10.61
CA ASP A 62 13.49 11.79 -11.90
C ASP A 62 12.27 10.91 -12.18
N LEU A 63 11.98 10.64 -13.45
CA LEU A 63 10.98 9.64 -13.83
C LEU A 63 11.44 8.26 -13.33
N GLN A 64 10.62 7.60 -12.51
CA GLN A 64 10.93 6.28 -11.97
C GLN A 64 9.82 5.27 -12.28
N PHE A 65 10.21 4.02 -12.37
CA PHE A 65 9.31 2.89 -12.54
C PHE A 65 9.77 1.73 -11.67
N PHE A 66 8.83 1.00 -11.11
CA PHE A 66 9.05 -0.15 -10.25
C PHE A 66 8.04 -1.24 -10.59
N ILE A 67 8.49 -2.50 -10.65
CA ILE A 67 7.65 -3.69 -10.72
C ILE A 67 8.11 -4.65 -9.62
N SER A 68 7.17 -5.33 -8.98
CA SER A 68 7.45 -6.46 -8.10
C SER A 68 6.50 -7.61 -8.40
N HIS A 69 7.02 -8.83 -8.26
CA HIS A 69 6.25 -10.07 -8.32
C HIS A 69 6.49 -10.83 -7.01
N HIS A 70 5.41 -11.20 -6.31
CA HIS A 70 5.48 -12.05 -5.12
C HIS A 70 4.70 -13.34 -5.36
N GLU A 71 5.31 -14.48 -5.01
CA GLU A 71 4.66 -15.79 -5.02
C GLU A 71 4.64 -16.34 -3.59
N TRP A 72 3.45 -16.67 -3.10
CA TRP A 72 3.24 -17.20 -1.75
C TRP A 72 2.96 -18.70 -1.77
N PHE A 73 3.05 -19.34 -0.60
CA PHE A 73 2.95 -20.81 -0.44
C PHE A 73 1.63 -21.45 -0.88
N MET A 74 0.55 -20.69 -1.11
CA MET A 74 -0.75 -21.20 -1.57
C MET A 74 -1.07 -20.77 -3.01
N ASP A 75 -0.05 -20.68 -3.87
CA ASP A 75 -0.17 -20.23 -5.27
C ASP A 75 -0.82 -18.84 -5.43
N ILE A 76 -0.79 -18.04 -4.35
CA ILE A 76 -1.19 -16.62 -4.39
C ILE A 76 -0.07 -15.87 -5.08
N ARG A 77 -0.43 -15.12 -6.11
CA ARG A 77 0.49 -14.30 -6.89
C ARG A 77 0.07 -12.84 -6.81
N ASP A 78 1.01 -12.01 -6.41
CA ASP A 78 0.82 -10.57 -6.33
C ASP A 78 1.76 -9.86 -7.32
N GLU A 79 1.17 -9.06 -8.18
CA GLU A 79 1.86 -8.19 -9.13
C GLU A 79 1.71 -6.74 -8.69
N TYR A 80 2.83 -6.03 -8.60
CA TYR A 80 2.88 -4.63 -8.22
C TYR A 80 3.54 -3.84 -9.33
N PHE A 81 3.01 -2.66 -9.63
CA PHE A 81 3.74 -1.67 -10.40
C PHE A 81 3.57 -0.28 -9.79
N ILE A 82 4.61 0.54 -9.91
CA ILE A 82 4.57 1.96 -9.54
C ILE A 82 5.23 2.76 -10.65
N LEU A 83 4.52 3.75 -11.16
CA LEU A 83 5.02 4.76 -12.08
C LEU A 83 5.10 6.09 -11.32
N GLY A 84 6.24 6.76 -11.39
CA GLY A 84 6.48 8.00 -10.66
C GLY A 84 7.05 9.06 -11.57
N MET A 85 6.52 10.28 -11.50
CA MET A 85 6.98 11.40 -12.32
C MET A 85 6.98 12.71 -11.53
N PRO A 86 7.94 13.62 -11.78
CA PRO A 86 7.94 14.95 -11.18
C PRO A 86 6.77 15.80 -11.74
N GLY A 87 6.13 16.61 -10.89
CA GLY A 87 5.03 17.49 -11.31
C GLY A 87 4.46 18.34 -10.18
N LEU A 88 3.88 19.50 -10.52
CA LEU A 88 3.24 20.45 -9.58
C LEU A 88 4.08 20.80 -8.32
N ASN A 89 5.38 21.12 -8.51
CA ASN A 89 6.32 21.38 -7.42
C ASN A 89 6.45 20.23 -6.40
N GLY A 90 6.26 19.01 -6.86
CA GLY A 90 6.40 17.79 -6.09
C GLY A 90 6.56 16.60 -7.02
N TYR A 91 6.02 15.46 -6.60
CA TYR A 91 6.17 14.20 -7.31
C TYR A 91 4.86 13.41 -7.26
N PHE A 92 4.42 12.89 -8.40
CA PHE A 92 3.23 12.07 -8.53
C PHE A 92 3.60 10.61 -8.71
N THR A 93 2.76 9.73 -8.16
CA THR A 93 2.86 8.30 -8.40
C THR A 93 1.52 7.70 -8.73
N LEU A 94 1.55 6.73 -9.64
CA LEU A 94 0.48 5.81 -9.95
C LEU A 94 0.93 4.42 -9.50
N THR A 95 0.12 3.74 -8.71
CA THR A 95 0.42 2.39 -8.22
C THR A 95 -0.74 1.48 -8.56
N GLY A 96 -0.43 0.30 -9.07
CA GLY A 96 -1.38 -0.79 -9.22
C GLY A 96 -0.87 -2.03 -8.51
N VAL A 97 -1.80 -2.74 -7.90
CA VAL A 97 -1.60 -4.04 -7.27
C VAL A 97 -2.66 -4.97 -7.80
N TYR A 98 -2.25 -6.15 -8.23
CA TYR A 98 -3.14 -7.22 -8.63
C TYR A 98 -2.74 -8.49 -7.88
N SER A 99 -3.66 -9.02 -7.09
CA SER A 99 -3.50 -10.28 -6.36
C SER A 99 -4.46 -11.30 -6.95
N SER A 100 -3.99 -12.51 -7.16
CA SER A 100 -4.82 -13.61 -7.63
C SER A 100 -4.48 -14.89 -6.90
N ILE A 101 -5.52 -15.66 -6.57
CA ILE A 101 -5.40 -17.03 -6.07
C ILE A 101 -6.23 -17.93 -6.99
N LYS A 102 -5.61 -19.03 -7.39
CA LYS A 102 -6.25 -20.02 -8.25
C LYS A 102 -6.74 -21.18 -7.43
N ASP A 103 -7.70 -21.86 -8.01
CA ASP A 103 -8.16 -23.17 -7.57
C ASP A 103 -8.67 -23.21 -6.12
N VAL A 104 -9.44 -22.19 -5.71
CA VAL A 104 -10.05 -22.16 -4.38
C VAL A 104 -11.25 -23.09 -4.35
N GLU A 105 -11.17 -24.15 -3.54
CA GLU A 105 -12.28 -25.08 -3.32
C GLU A 105 -13.37 -24.44 -2.46
N ILE A 106 -14.60 -24.47 -2.97
CA ILE A 106 -15.78 -23.94 -2.25
C ILE A 106 -16.57 -25.12 -1.69
N TRP A 107 -16.88 -25.05 -0.39
CA TRP A 107 -17.58 -26.08 0.36
C TRP A 107 -18.92 -25.56 0.87
N ASP A 108 -19.98 -26.35 0.72
CA ASP A 108 -21.30 -26.07 1.33
C ASP A 108 -21.31 -26.38 2.84
N GLU A 109 -22.33 -25.91 3.56
CA GLU A 109 -22.59 -26.23 4.98
C GLU A 109 -22.70 -27.74 5.23
N ASN A 110 -23.04 -28.52 4.19
CA ASN A 110 -23.09 -29.99 4.22
C ASN A 110 -21.75 -30.67 3.89
N ASN A 111 -20.66 -29.90 3.81
CA ASN A 111 -19.31 -30.37 3.53
C ASN A 111 -19.18 -31.09 2.17
N MET A 112 -19.94 -30.61 1.18
CA MET A 112 -19.87 -31.05 -0.21
C MET A 112 -19.12 -30.01 -1.06
N PRO A 113 -18.20 -30.42 -1.94
CA PRO A 113 -17.50 -29.51 -2.84
C PRO A 113 -18.47 -28.98 -3.90
N LEU A 114 -18.64 -27.65 -3.96
CA LEU A 114 -19.48 -26.94 -4.94
C LEU A 114 -18.74 -26.63 -6.24
N GLY A 115 -17.41 -26.77 -6.25
CA GLY A 115 -16.55 -26.48 -7.39
C GLY A 115 -15.31 -25.71 -6.96
N THR A 116 -14.66 -25.14 -7.96
CA THR A 116 -13.39 -24.43 -7.82
C THR A 116 -13.52 -23.09 -8.50
N GLU A 117 -13.23 -22.00 -7.78
CA GLU A 117 -13.30 -20.64 -8.30
C GLU A 117 -11.94 -19.93 -8.20
N ASN A 118 -11.75 -18.93 -9.05
CA ASN A 118 -10.57 -18.06 -9.00
C ASN A 118 -10.94 -16.75 -8.34
N LEU A 119 -10.21 -16.36 -7.30
CA LEU A 119 -10.43 -15.09 -6.60
C LEU A 119 -9.35 -14.09 -6.99
N TRP A 120 -9.74 -12.83 -7.11
CA TRP A 120 -8.79 -11.77 -7.42
C TRP A 120 -9.12 -10.46 -6.70
N SER A 121 -8.07 -9.71 -6.39
CA SER A 121 -8.15 -8.43 -5.71
C SER A 121 -7.27 -7.43 -6.44
N GLY A 122 -7.80 -6.23 -6.65
CA GLY A 122 -7.10 -5.11 -7.29
C GLY A 122 -7.03 -3.90 -6.38
N ILE A 123 -5.86 -3.27 -6.30
CA ILE A 123 -5.71 -1.96 -5.67
C ILE A 123 -5.13 -1.02 -6.69
N PHE A 124 -5.74 0.15 -6.82
CA PHE A 124 -5.22 1.25 -7.60
C PHE A 124 -5.02 2.45 -6.71
N SER A 125 -3.88 3.13 -6.81
CA SER A 125 -3.64 4.31 -6.01
C SER A 125 -2.89 5.40 -6.71
N ILE A 126 -3.26 6.63 -6.40
CA ILE A 126 -2.57 7.83 -6.83
C ILE A 126 -2.02 8.49 -5.59
N SER A 127 -0.77 8.93 -5.64
CA SER A 127 -0.18 9.68 -4.54
C SER A 127 0.63 10.87 -5.06
N HIS A 128 0.79 11.87 -4.20
CA HIS A 128 1.53 13.08 -4.47
C HIS A 128 2.31 13.49 -3.22
N GLY A 129 3.60 13.74 -3.36
CA GLY A 129 4.44 14.31 -2.31
C GLY A 129 5.00 15.66 -2.71
N ARG A 130 4.98 16.63 -1.79
CA ARG A 130 5.51 17.97 -2.01
C ARG A 130 6.25 18.50 -0.78
N LYS A 131 7.38 19.15 -1.03
CA LYS A 131 8.14 19.88 -0.03
C LYS A 131 7.54 21.28 0.17
N LEU A 132 7.21 21.66 1.41
CA LEU A 132 6.70 23.00 1.74
C LEU A 132 7.79 23.91 2.32
N LYS A 133 8.69 23.34 3.12
CA LYS A 133 9.85 24.02 3.69
C LYS A 133 11.04 23.07 3.68
N ASP A 134 12.22 23.57 3.97
CA ASP A 134 13.46 22.79 3.98
C ASP A 134 13.36 21.53 4.86
N ASN A 135 12.60 21.62 5.97
CA ASN A 135 12.40 20.54 6.94
C ASN A 135 10.93 20.07 7.05
N LEU A 136 10.06 20.43 6.10
CA LEU A 136 8.66 20.03 6.13
C LEU A 136 8.17 19.60 4.74
N SER A 137 7.76 18.34 4.66
CA SER A 137 7.13 17.73 3.48
C SER A 137 5.73 17.24 3.81
N LEU A 138 4.83 17.31 2.84
CA LEU A 138 3.49 16.72 2.93
C LEU A 138 3.30 15.72 1.80
N GLY A 139 2.55 14.67 2.10
CA GLY A 139 2.13 13.67 1.15
C GLY A 139 0.63 13.48 1.21
N PHE A 140 0.04 13.20 0.06
CA PHE A 140 -1.37 12.85 -0.07
C PHE A 140 -1.48 11.61 -0.95
N GLY A 141 -2.36 10.68 -0.59
CA GLY A 141 -2.57 9.46 -1.35
C GLY A 141 -4.01 8.98 -1.25
N ILE A 142 -4.56 8.53 -2.38
CA ILE A 142 -5.87 7.90 -2.47
C ILE A 142 -5.65 6.48 -2.98
N LYS A 143 -6.19 5.50 -2.26
CA LYS A 143 -6.21 4.08 -2.65
C LYS A 143 -7.66 3.66 -2.89
N ILE A 144 -7.92 3.04 -4.03
CA ILE A 144 -9.19 2.44 -4.41
C ILE A 144 -8.96 0.95 -4.51
N MET A 145 -9.85 0.16 -3.92
CA MET A 145 -9.73 -1.29 -3.84
C MET A 145 -10.97 -1.91 -4.46
N TYR A 146 -10.76 -3.03 -5.13
CA TYR A 146 -11.82 -3.86 -5.67
C TYR A 146 -11.46 -5.31 -5.38
N GLU A 147 -12.41 -6.07 -4.87
CA GLU A 147 -12.24 -7.48 -4.57
C GLU A 147 -13.43 -8.23 -5.14
N ASP A 148 -13.15 -9.27 -5.89
CA ASP A 148 -14.15 -10.15 -6.46
C ASP A 148 -14.11 -11.46 -5.67
N LEU A 149 -14.99 -11.56 -4.68
CA LEU A 149 -15.04 -12.70 -3.76
C LEU A 149 -16.18 -13.69 -4.04
N TYR A 150 -17.16 -13.33 -4.89
CA TYR A 150 -18.23 -14.21 -5.40
C TYR A 150 -19.14 -13.46 -6.37
#